data_AF-A0A2J5PR63-F1
#
_entry.id   AF-A0A2J5PR63-F1
#
_cell.length_a   1.000
_cell.length_b   1.000
_cell.length_c   1.000
_cell.angle_alpha   90.00
_cell.angle_beta   90.00
_cell.angle_gamma   90.00
#
_symmetry.space_group_name_H-M   'P 1'
#
loop_
_entity.id
_entity.type
_entity.pdbx_description
1 polymer ?
#
loop_
_entity_poly.entity_id
_entity_poly.type
_entity_poly.pdbx_seq_one_letter_code
_entity_poly.pdbx_strand_id
1 'polypeptide(L)'
;MGKALVIVESPAKAKTINKYLGNDYVVKSSVGHIRDLPTSGSASKKSADSTSTKGAKKPKKDERGALVNRMGVDPWHDWNAHYEILPGKEKVVSELKQLAEKADHIYLATDLDREGEAIAWHLREVIGGDEQRYSRVVFNEITKNAIRQAFEKPGELNIDRVNAQQARRFMDRVVGYMVSPLLWKKIARGLSAGRVQSVAVRLVVEREREIKAFVPEEYWEVDASTTTPGGDALPLQVTHNGDKPFRPVNRDETMAAVALLEKASYSVLEREDKPTSSKPGAPFITSTLQQAASTRLGFGVKKTMMMAQRLYEAGHITYMRTDSTNLSQDALSMVGGYIGDNFGKKYLPE
;
A
#
# COMPACT_ATOMS: atom_id res chain seq x y z
N MET A 1 -0.32 12.53 40.48
CA MET A 1 -0.82 12.17 39.14
C MET A 1 0.06 11.07 38.61
N GLY A 2 -0.53 9.94 38.28
CA GLY A 2 0.12 8.90 37.50
C GLY A 2 0.44 9.43 36.10
N LYS A 3 1.55 8.95 35.55
CA LYS A 3 1.95 9.31 34.18
C LYS A 3 0.93 8.76 33.17
N ALA A 4 0.69 9.45 32.07
CA ALA A 4 -0.13 8.91 30.98
C ALA A 4 0.64 7.82 30.21
N LEU A 5 -0.04 6.74 29.82
CA LEU A 5 0.53 5.70 28.97
C LEU A 5 0.25 6.01 27.50
N VAL A 6 1.27 5.98 26.66
CA VAL A 6 1.13 6.14 25.20
C VAL A 6 1.52 4.84 24.52
N ILE A 7 0.64 4.29 23.69
CA ILE A 7 0.88 3.04 22.98
C ILE A 7 0.98 3.27 21.47
N VAL A 8 2.06 2.79 20.86
CA VAL A 8 2.35 2.87 19.41
C VAL A 8 2.70 1.49 18.85
N GLU A 9 2.73 1.32 17.53
CA GLU A 9 2.96 0.01 16.94
C GLU A 9 4.41 -0.45 16.98
N SER A 10 5.37 0.45 16.79
CA SER A 10 6.78 0.06 16.58
C SER A 10 7.73 0.70 17.60
N PRO A 11 8.83 0.01 17.98
CA PRO A 11 9.83 0.57 18.87
C PRO A 11 10.51 1.82 18.32
N ALA A 12 10.67 1.91 16.99
CA ALA A 12 11.24 3.07 16.33
C ALA A 12 10.34 4.30 16.51
N LYS A 13 9.04 4.15 16.24
CA LYS A 13 8.02 5.19 16.47
C LYS A 13 7.98 5.62 17.94
N ALA A 14 8.05 4.66 18.87
CA ALA A 14 8.11 4.95 20.31
C ALA A 14 9.31 5.83 20.65
N LYS A 15 10.51 5.47 20.16
CA LYS A 15 11.74 6.23 20.38
C LYS A 15 11.66 7.65 19.81
N THR A 16 11.05 7.83 18.64
CA THR A 16 10.93 9.15 18.01
C THR A 16 9.92 10.03 18.76
N ILE A 17 8.73 9.51 19.10
CA ILE A 17 7.70 10.27 19.83
C ILE A 17 8.17 10.64 21.25
N ASN A 18 8.93 9.77 21.90
CA ASN A 18 9.49 10.03 23.24
C ASN A 18 10.49 11.21 23.26
N LYS A 19 10.96 11.71 22.11
CA LYS A 19 11.76 12.94 22.02
C LYS A 19 10.91 14.21 22.17
N TYR A 20 9.61 14.12 21.91
CA TYR A 20 8.69 15.25 21.84
C TYR A 20 7.70 15.29 23.00
N LEU A 21 7.45 14.15 23.65
CA LEU A 21 6.63 14.06 24.86
C LEU A 21 7.49 14.24 26.11
N GLY A 22 6.95 14.95 27.10
CA GLY A 22 7.60 15.22 28.38
C GLY A 22 7.58 14.06 29.36
N ASN A 23 8.07 14.31 30.59
CA ASN A 23 8.22 13.30 31.65
C ASN A 23 6.90 12.73 32.17
N ASP A 24 5.77 13.35 31.84
CA ASP A 24 4.41 12.94 32.22
C ASP A 24 3.88 11.78 31.38
N TYR A 25 4.59 11.40 30.31
CA TYR A 25 4.20 10.32 29.41
C TYR A 25 5.15 9.12 29.53
N VAL A 26 4.58 7.92 29.47
CA VAL A 26 5.32 6.66 29.33
C VAL A 26 4.97 6.09 27.95
N VAL A 27 5.93 6.11 27.02
CA VAL A 27 5.70 5.62 25.66
C VAL A 27 6.12 4.15 25.53
N LYS A 28 5.21 3.29 25.06
CA LYS A 28 5.43 1.86 24.84
C LYS A 28 4.96 1.39 23.47
N SER A 29 5.60 0.34 22.99
CA SER A 29 5.29 -0.27 21.70
C SER A 29 4.48 -1.56 21.90
N SER A 30 3.41 -1.75 21.12
CA SER A 30 2.67 -3.01 21.02
C SER A 30 3.38 -4.05 20.16
N VAL A 31 4.44 -3.64 19.45
CA VAL A 31 5.19 -4.44 18.49
C VAL A 31 4.26 -5.00 17.39
N GLY A 32 3.45 -4.12 16.80
CA GLY A 32 2.43 -4.43 15.79
C GLY A 32 1.10 -4.87 16.40
N HIS A 33 0.39 -5.76 15.68
CA HIS A 33 -0.83 -6.38 16.18
C HIS A 33 -0.53 -7.24 17.41
N ILE A 34 -1.43 -7.18 18.40
CA ILE A 34 -1.36 -8.02 19.61
C ILE A 34 -2.36 -9.19 19.58
N ARG A 35 -3.39 -9.08 18.76
CA ARG A 35 -4.48 -10.05 18.64
C ARG A 35 -4.84 -10.21 17.16
N ASP A 36 -5.24 -11.41 16.78
CA ASP A 36 -5.70 -11.73 15.43
C ASP A 36 -6.71 -12.90 15.45
N LEU A 37 -7.36 -13.18 14.33
CA LEU A 37 -8.03 -14.45 14.06
C LEU A 37 -7.00 -15.60 14.15
N PRO A 38 -7.44 -16.82 14.49
CA PRO A 38 -6.55 -17.96 14.69
C PRO A 38 -5.69 -18.21 13.44
N THR A 39 -4.45 -18.66 13.59
CA THR A 39 -3.64 -19.08 12.43
C THR A 39 -3.61 -20.61 12.38
N SER A 40 -3.52 -21.21 11.19
CA SER A 40 -3.48 -22.66 11.07
C SER A 40 -2.18 -23.19 11.69
N GLY A 41 -2.25 -23.57 12.97
CA GLY A 41 -1.11 -23.90 13.83
C GLY A 41 -1.29 -23.44 15.28
N SER A 42 -2.16 -22.45 15.55
CA SER A 42 -2.47 -21.94 16.90
C SER A 42 -3.55 -22.73 17.64
N ALA A 43 -4.18 -23.71 16.98
CA ALA A 43 -5.09 -24.64 17.64
C ALA A 43 -4.31 -25.34 18.76
N SER A 44 -4.51 -24.85 19.99
CA SER A 44 -3.96 -25.44 21.19
C SER A 44 -4.12 -26.96 21.12
N LYS A 45 -3.02 -27.68 21.25
CA LYS A 45 -3.04 -29.10 21.61
C LYS A 45 -3.70 -29.17 23.00
N LYS A 46 -5.03 -29.14 23.07
CA LYS A 46 -5.71 -29.76 24.19
C LYS A 46 -5.38 -31.23 24.08
N SER A 47 -4.56 -31.69 25.01
CA SER A 47 -4.24 -33.09 25.24
C SER A 47 -5.53 -33.91 25.19
N ALA A 48 -5.66 -34.74 24.16
CA ALA A 48 -6.63 -35.81 24.18
C ALA A 48 -6.16 -36.78 25.25
N ASP A 49 -6.72 -36.65 26.44
CA ASP A 49 -6.56 -37.64 27.49
C ASP A 49 -7.20 -38.93 26.96
N SER A 50 -6.35 -39.91 26.65
CA SER A 50 -6.76 -41.16 26.03
C SER A 50 -7.27 -42.11 27.12
N THR A 51 -8.51 -41.91 27.56
CA THR A 51 -9.25 -42.97 28.25
C THR A 51 -10.23 -43.58 27.26
N SER A 52 -9.83 -44.69 26.65
CA SER A 52 -10.63 -45.45 25.70
C SER A 52 -11.82 -46.10 26.40
N THR A 53 -13.03 -45.63 26.12
CA THR A 53 -14.24 -46.47 26.22
C THR A 53 -14.78 -46.72 24.81
N LYS A 54 -14.69 -48.00 24.40
CA LYS A 54 -15.23 -48.51 23.15
C LYS A 54 -16.75 -48.53 23.24
N GLY A 55 -17.43 -47.84 22.30
CA GLY A 55 -18.87 -48.02 22.09
C GLY A 55 -19.64 -46.72 21.88
N ALA A 56 -19.37 -45.98 20.80
CA ALA A 56 -20.30 -44.96 20.31
C ALA A 56 -20.16 -44.78 18.79
N LYS A 57 -21.30 -44.71 18.08
CA LYS A 57 -21.37 -44.37 16.65
C LYS A 57 -20.56 -43.08 16.41
N LYS A 58 -19.68 -43.07 15.40
CA LYS A 58 -18.96 -41.85 14.97
C LYS A 58 -19.98 -40.70 14.80
N PRO A 59 -19.90 -39.61 15.58
CA PRO A 59 -20.80 -38.49 15.39
C PRO A 59 -20.58 -37.92 13.98
N LYS A 60 -21.67 -37.53 13.31
CA LYS A 60 -21.60 -36.75 12.07
C LYS A 60 -20.64 -35.58 12.33
N LYS A 61 -19.55 -35.54 11.58
CA LYS A 61 -18.52 -34.51 11.74
C LYS A 61 -19.19 -33.16 11.47
N ASP A 62 -19.23 -32.28 12.45
CA ASP A 62 -19.70 -30.92 12.26
C ASP A 62 -18.66 -30.17 11.42
N GLU A 63 -18.74 -30.35 10.10
CA GLU A 63 -17.81 -29.77 9.13
C GLU A 63 -17.89 -28.24 9.14
N ARG A 64 -19.07 -27.71 9.43
CA ARG A 64 -19.33 -26.27 9.50
C ARG A 64 -18.73 -25.67 10.76
N GLY A 65 -18.99 -26.23 11.94
CA GLY A 65 -18.35 -25.79 13.17
C GLY A 65 -16.83 -25.91 13.11
N ALA A 66 -16.30 -26.99 12.53
CA ALA A 66 -14.86 -27.12 12.30
C ALA A 66 -14.31 -26.05 11.34
N LEU A 67 -15.08 -25.61 10.34
CA LEU A 67 -14.70 -24.52 9.43
C LEU A 67 -14.74 -23.17 10.16
N VAL A 68 -15.82 -22.87 10.90
CA VAL A 68 -15.93 -21.66 11.74
C VAL A 68 -14.74 -21.55 12.68
N ASN A 69 -14.42 -22.62 13.43
CA ASN A 69 -13.30 -22.63 14.38
C ASN A 69 -11.95 -22.36 13.70
N ARG A 70 -11.74 -22.89 12.49
CA ARG A 70 -10.52 -22.62 11.72
C ARG A 70 -10.49 -21.19 11.16
N MET A 71 -11.63 -20.65 10.74
CA MET A 71 -11.74 -19.28 10.26
C MET A 71 -11.61 -18.26 11.41
N GLY A 72 -12.07 -18.60 12.61
CA GLY A 72 -12.23 -17.66 13.72
C GLY A 72 -13.36 -16.67 13.51
N VAL A 73 -14.20 -16.87 12.51
CA VAL A 73 -15.35 -16.01 12.19
C VAL A 73 -16.51 -16.93 11.86
N ASP A 74 -17.71 -16.57 12.32
CA ASP A 74 -18.95 -17.28 12.03
C ASP A 74 -19.85 -16.49 11.07
N PRO A 75 -19.76 -16.71 9.73
CA PRO A 75 -20.63 -16.08 8.74
C PRO A 75 -22.13 -16.36 8.93
N TRP A 76 -22.48 -17.27 9.84
CA TRP A 76 -23.83 -17.76 10.02
C TRP A 76 -24.46 -17.36 11.35
N HIS A 77 -23.68 -16.77 12.24
CA HIS A 77 -24.14 -16.23 13.51
C HIS A 77 -23.56 -14.82 13.66
N ASP A 78 -24.10 -13.89 12.88
CA ASP A 78 -23.81 -12.45 12.93
C ASP A 78 -22.32 -12.09 12.88
N TRP A 79 -21.53 -12.85 12.12
CA TRP A 79 -20.09 -12.62 11.93
C TRP A 79 -19.28 -12.64 13.23
N ASN A 80 -19.79 -13.31 14.26
CA ASN A 80 -19.12 -13.45 15.56
C ASN A 80 -17.67 -13.93 15.36
N ALA A 81 -16.73 -13.17 15.91
CA ALA A 81 -15.31 -13.40 15.72
C ALA A 81 -14.63 -13.88 17.02
N HIS A 82 -13.83 -14.93 16.89
CA HIS A 82 -12.94 -15.41 17.94
C HIS A 82 -11.53 -14.91 17.66
N TYR A 83 -11.10 -13.90 18.40
CA TYR A 83 -9.75 -13.37 18.32
C TYR A 83 -8.85 -13.98 19.40
N GLU A 84 -7.63 -14.34 19.02
CA GLU A 84 -6.59 -14.91 19.88
C GLU A 84 -5.41 -13.95 20.02
N ILE A 85 -4.82 -13.88 21.20
CA ILE A 85 -3.54 -13.17 21.38
C ILE A 85 -2.51 -13.87 20.48
N LEU A 86 -1.77 -13.09 19.70
CA LEU A 86 -0.76 -13.65 18.81
C LEU A 86 0.35 -14.34 19.62
N PRO A 87 0.82 -15.53 19.22
CA PRO A 87 1.90 -16.23 19.92
C PRO A 87 3.13 -15.34 20.10
N GLY A 88 3.64 -15.24 21.34
CA GLY A 88 4.78 -14.40 21.70
C GLY A 88 4.42 -12.96 22.06
N LYS A 89 3.14 -12.56 22.00
CA LYS A 89 2.66 -11.24 22.43
C LYS A 89 2.11 -11.23 23.86
N GLU A 90 2.03 -12.37 24.53
CA GLU A 90 1.48 -12.51 25.89
C GLU A 90 2.24 -11.62 26.87
N LYS A 91 3.58 -11.63 26.82
CA LYS A 91 4.42 -10.78 27.67
C LYS A 91 4.18 -9.29 27.41
N VAL A 92 4.02 -8.90 26.15
CA VAL A 92 3.74 -7.50 25.77
C VAL A 92 2.38 -7.08 26.33
N VAL A 93 1.36 -7.93 26.21
CA VAL A 93 0.03 -7.69 26.77
C VAL A 93 0.09 -7.54 28.28
N SER A 94 0.78 -8.45 28.99
CA SER A 94 0.96 -8.36 30.43
C SER A 94 1.66 -7.07 30.86
N GLU A 95 2.72 -6.66 30.15
CA GLU A 95 3.44 -5.42 30.44
C GLU A 95 2.53 -4.18 30.22
N LEU A 96 1.77 -4.15 29.12
CA LEU A 96 0.86 -3.04 28.83
C LEU A 96 -0.25 -2.94 29.89
N LYS A 97 -0.80 -4.07 30.37
CA LYS A 97 -1.78 -4.09 31.46
C LYS A 97 -1.22 -3.50 32.76
N GLN A 98 -0.02 -3.93 33.16
CA GLN A 98 0.64 -3.44 34.37
C GLN A 98 0.93 -1.93 34.32
N LEU A 99 1.23 -1.41 33.13
CA LEU A 99 1.44 0.02 32.94
C LEU A 99 0.11 0.78 32.92
N ALA A 100 -0.93 0.21 32.29
CA ALA A 100 -2.27 0.78 32.26
C ALA A 100 -2.89 0.89 33.66
N GLU A 101 -2.62 -0.05 34.58
CA GLU A 101 -3.05 0.05 35.97
C GLU A 101 -2.47 1.25 36.72
N LYS A 102 -1.27 1.70 36.33
CA LYS A 102 -0.56 2.82 36.98
C LYS A 102 -0.79 4.17 36.30
N ALA A 103 -1.39 4.16 35.11
CA ALA A 103 -1.55 5.34 34.29
C ALA A 103 -2.87 6.05 34.56
N ASP A 104 -2.86 7.38 34.68
CA ASP A 104 -4.10 8.14 34.85
C ASP A 104 -4.95 8.07 33.57
N HIS A 105 -4.29 8.08 32.39
CA HIS A 105 -4.93 8.04 31.08
C HIS A 105 -4.11 7.22 30.05
N ILE A 106 -4.77 6.69 29.03
CA ILE A 106 -4.15 5.86 27.97
C ILE A 106 -4.38 6.50 26.60
N TYR A 107 -3.29 6.85 25.92
CA TYR A 107 -3.32 7.37 24.56
C TYR A 107 -2.95 6.28 23.55
N LEU A 108 -3.88 5.99 22.65
CA LEU A 108 -3.72 5.08 21.51
C LEU A 108 -3.20 5.89 20.31
N ALA A 109 -1.87 5.84 20.10
CA ALA A 109 -1.14 6.63 19.12
C ALA A 109 -0.73 5.79 17.89
N THR A 110 -1.63 4.92 17.45
CA THR A 110 -1.46 4.11 16.25
C THR A 110 -1.56 4.95 14.98
N ASP A 111 -1.10 4.41 13.86
CA ASP A 111 -1.12 5.04 12.54
C ASP A 111 -2.53 5.48 12.16
N LEU A 112 -2.60 6.49 11.31
CA LEU A 112 -3.84 7.21 11.03
C LEU A 112 -4.85 6.42 10.19
N ASP A 113 -4.51 5.24 9.66
CA ASP A 113 -5.37 4.45 8.77
C ASP A 113 -6.32 3.50 9.54
N ARG A 114 -7.12 2.71 8.80
CA ARG A 114 -8.08 1.77 9.40
C ARG A 114 -7.40 0.57 10.08
N GLU A 115 -6.20 0.19 9.66
CA GLU A 115 -5.43 -0.87 10.34
C GLU A 115 -4.93 -0.36 11.69
N GLY A 116 -4.40 0.86 11.74
CA GLY A 116 -4.04 1.52 13.00
C GLY A 116 -5.24 1.67 13.94
N GLU A 117 -6.42 1.98 13.43
CA GLU A 117 -7.66 2.03 14.23
C GLU A 117 -8.04 0.66 14.80
N ALA A 118 -7.93 -0.41 14.01
CA ALA A 118 -8.19 -1.77 14.48
C ALA A 118 -7.16 -2.25 15.52
N ILE A 119 -5.89 -1.85 15.40
CA ILE A 119 -4.86 -2.12 16.42
C ILE A 119 -5.21 -1.39 17.72
N ALA A 120 -5.61 -0.12 17.64
CA ALA A 120 -6.05 0.66 18.80
C ALA A 120 -7.25 0.01 19.49
N TRP A 121 -8.25 -0.43 18.72
CA TRP A 121 -9.39 -1.19 19.24
C TRP A 121 -8.94 -2.47 19.95
N HIS A 122 -8.11 -3.29 19.30
CA HIS A 122 -7.59 -4.53 19.92
C HIS A 122 -6.82 -4.27 21.22
N LEU A 123 -6.02 -3.19 21.29
CA LEU A 123 -5.34 -2.77 22.51
C LEU A 123 -6.32 -2.47 23.63
N ARG A 124 -7.35 -1.68 23.35
CA ARG A 124 -8.42 -1.35 24.31
C ARG A 124 -9.13 -2.61 24.81
N GLU A 125 -9.56 -3.49 23.91
CA GLU A 125 -10.27 -4.73 24.26
C GLU A 125 -9.41 -5.68 25.10
N VAL A 126 -8.11 -5.75 24.81
CA VAL A 126 -7.20 -6.66 25.52
C VAL A 126 -6.79 -6.10 26.88
N ILE A 127 -6.51 -4.80 26.98
CA ILE A 127 -6.13 -4.14 28.24
C ILE A 127 -7.35 -4.08 29.17
N GLY A 128 -8.52 -3.72 28.65
CA GLY A 128 -9.79 -3.62 29.40
C GLY A 128 -9.92 -2.33 30.21
N GLY A 129 -10.91 -2.28 31.10
CA GLY A 129 -11.25 -1.08 31.88
C GLY A 129 -12.26 -0.17 31.17
N ASP A 130 -12.50 1.00 31.75
CA ASP A 130 -13.47 1.98 31.22
C ASP A 130 -12.98 2.60 29.91
N GLU A 131 -13.88 2.73 28.93
CA GLU A 131 -13.61 3.36 27.64
C GLU A 131 -13.16 4.82 27.80
N GLN A 132 -13.63 5.53 28.83
CA GLN A 132 -13.27 6.93 29.11
C GLN A 132 -11.79 7.12 29.46
N ARG A 133 -11.07 6.03 29.81
CA ARG A 133 -9.63 6.08 30.08
C ARG A 133 -8.77 6.09 28.84
N TYR A 134 -9.38 5.94 27.65
CA TYR A 134 -8.69 5.86 26.39
C TYR A 134 -8.94 7.11 25.58
N SER A 135 -7.91 7.60 24.88
CA SER A 135 -8.11 8.53 23.77
C SER A 135 -7.26 8.16 22.58
N ARG A 136 -7.73 8.53 21.40
CA ARG A 136 -7.11 8.24 20.11
C ARG A 136 -6.33 9.46 19.64
N VAL A 137 -5.02 9.30 19.41
CA VAL A 137 -4.16 10.38 18.90
C VAL A 137 -3.75 10.09 17.47
N VAL A 138 -4.11 10.97 16.51
CA VAL A 138 -3.79 10.84 15.08
C VAL A 138 -2.76 11.88 14.66
N PHE A 139 -1.76 11.50 13.86
CA PHE A 139 -0.84 12.42 13.20
C PHE A 139 -0.41 11.85 11.85
N ASN A 140 -0.12 12.75 10.90
CA ASN A 140 0.35 12.44 9.54
C ASN A 140 1.89 12.42 9.44
N GLU A 141 2.59 13.01 10.39
CA GLU A 141 4.05 13.04 10.50
C GLU A 141 4.49 13.05 11.96
N ILE A 142 5.75 12.69 12.22
CA ILE A 142 6.32 12.62 13.56
C ILE A 142 7.25 13.80 13.79
N THR A 143 6.67 15.00 13.85
CA THR A 143 7.36 16.26 14.17
C THR A 143 6.94 16.77 15.54
N LYS A 144 7.75 17.65 16.17
CA LYS A 144 7.42 18.24 17.47
C LYS A 144 6.05 18.93 17.47
N ASN A 145 5.75 19.67 16.40
CA ASN A 145 4.49 20.40 16.27
C ASN A 145 3.30 19.46 16.07
N ALA A 146 3.39 18.51 15.14
CA ALA A 146 2.32 17.57 14.86
C ALA A 146 1.98 16.71 16.09
N ILE A 147 2.99 16.21 16.81
CA ILE A 147 2.78 15.44 18.04
C ILE A 147 2.14 16.30 19.12
N ARG A 148 2.63 17.52 19.39
CA ARG A 148 2.02 18.38 20.41
C ARG A 148 0.54 18.66 20.09
N GLN A 149 0.22 19.05 18.86
CA GLN A 149 -1.15 19.33 18.44
C GLN A 149 -2.07 18.11 18.57
N ALA A 150 -1.57 16.92 18.20
CA ALA A 150 -2.34 15.69 18.28
C ALA A 150 -2.68 15.28 19.74
N PHE A 151 -1.82 15.61 20.70
CA PHE A 151 -2.05 15.35 22.12
C PHE A 151 -2.85 16.46 22.83
N GLU A 152 -2.86 17.69 22.30
CA GLU A 152 -3.69 18.79 22.82
C GLU A 152 -5.18 18.56 22.57
N LYS A 153 -5.54 17.94 21.43
CA LYS A 153 -6.93 17.61 21.06
C LYS A 153 -7.03 16.14 20.64
N PRO A 154 -6.93 15.21 21.60
CA PRO A 154 -7.08 13.81 21.28
C PRO A 154 -8.53 13.53 20.87
N GLY A 155 -8.69 12.63 19.91
CA GLY A 155 -10.00 12.16 19.47
C GLY A 155 -10.44 10.91 20.21
N GLU A 156 -11.57 10.37 19.76
CA GLU A 156 -12.10 9.09 20.20
C GLU A 156 -11.82 7.99 19.18
N LEU A 157 -11.89 6.73 19.63
CA LEU A 157 -11.77 5.58 18.74
C LEU A 157 -12.95 5.55 17.75
N ASN A 158 -12.66 5.49 16.46
CA ASN A 158 -13.70 5.47 15.44
C ASN A 158 -14.15 4.03 15.12
N ILE A 159 -15.30 3.62 15.65
CA ILE A 159 -15.80 2.25 15.51
C ILE A 159 -16.16 1.89 14.06
N ASP A 160 -16.59 2.86 13.23
CA ASP A 160 -16.91 2.59 11.82
C ASP A 160 -15.65 2.22 11.03
N ARG A 161 -14.52 2.86 11.34
CA ARG A 161 -13.22 2.53 10.73
C ARG A 161 -12.73 1.16 11.17
N VAL A 162 -12.93 0.80 12.44
CA VAL A 162 -12.66 -0.55 12.96
C VAL A 162 -13.53 -1.56 12.21
N ASN A 163 -14.85 -1.35 12.16
CA ASN A 163 -15.79 -2.23 11.47
C ASN A 163 -15.45 -2.40 9.98
N ALA A 164 -15.02 -1.34 9.31
CA ALA A 164 -14.57 -1.41 7.93
C ALA A 164 -13.29 -2.26 7.76
N GLN A 165 -12.36 -2.20 8.72
CA GLN A 165 -11.18 -3.07 8.72
C GLN A 165 -11.57 -4.53 9.00
N GLN A 166 -12.45 -4.77 9.97
CA GLN A 166 -12.90 -6.13 10.32
C GLN A 166 -13.72 -6.77 9.19
N ALA A 167 -14.61 -6.02 8.54
CA ALA A 167 -15.34 -6.48 7.37
C ALA A 167 -14.38 -6.92 6.26
N ARG A 168 -13.33 -6.14 5.97
CA ARG A 168 -12.27 -6.54 5.04
C ARG A 168 -11.58 -7.83 5.49
N ARG A 169 -11.20 -7.92 6.77
CA ARG A 169 -10.55 -9.09 7.36
C ARG A 169 -11.41 -10.34 7.19
N PHE A 170 -12.72 -10.23 7.43
CA PHE A 170 -13.67 -11.34 7.34
C PHE A 170 -13.91 -11.77 5.89
N MET A 171 -14.08 -10.82 4.96
CA MET A 171 -14.22 -11.13 3.53
C MET A 171 -13.00 -11.90 3.01
N ASP A 172 -11.79 -11.44 3.35
CA ASP A 172 -10.55 -12.08 2.91
C ASP A 172 -10.42 -13.48 3.56
N ARG A 173 -10.87 -13.64 4.82
CA ARG A 173 -10.90 -14.92 5.54
C ARG A 173 -11.84 -15.93 4.91
N VAL A 174 -13.06 -15.52 4.59
CA VAL A 174 -14.09 -16.36 3.95
C VAL A 174 -13.58 -16.87 2.60
N VAL A 175 -13.07 -15.99 1.74
CA VAL A 175 -12.52 -16.41 0.45
C VAL A 175 -11.35 -17.38 0.63
N GLY A 176 -10.40 -17.06 1.51
CA GLY A 176 -9.24 -17.92 1.76
C GLY A 176 -9.62 -19.32 2.23
N TYR A 177 -10.53 -19.44 3.20
CA TYR A 177 -10.87 -20.72 3.83
C TYR A 177 -11.93 -21.52 3.08
N MET A 178 -12.80 -20.87 2.30
CA MET A 178 -13.85 -21.57 1.55
C MET A 178 -13.43 -21.90 0.12
N VAL A 179 -12.63 -21.04 -0.54
CA VAL A 179 -12.23 -21.26 -1.94
C VAL A 179 -10.95 -22.10 -2.04
N SER A 180 -9.97 -21.95 -1.14
CA SER A 180 -8.72 -22.73 -1.24
C SER A 180 -8.94 -24.26 -1.21
N PRO A 181 -9.81 -24.83 -0.34
CA PRO A 181 -10.10 -26.27 -0.37
C PRO A 181 -10.70 -26.74 -1.70
N LEU A 182 -11.48 -25.89 -2.38
CA LEU A 182 -11.98 -26.18 -3.72
C LEU A 182 -10.83 -26.24 -4.74
N LEU A 183 -9.88 -25.29 -4.68
CA LEU A 183 -8.68 -25.31 -5.53
C LEU A 183 -7.85 -26.57 -5.28
N TRP A 184 -7.72 -27.02 -4.04
CA TRP A 184 -7.00 -28.27 -3.71
C TRP A 184 -7.65 -29.51 -4.30
N LYS A 185 -8.99 -29.53 -4.34
CA LYS A 185 -9.75 -30.63 -4.92
C LYS A 185 -9.74 -30.62 -6.45
N LYS A 186 -9.69 -29.44 -7.07
CA LYS A 186 -9.90 -29.26 -8.52
C LYS A 186 -8.62 -29.01 -9.32
N ILE A 187 -7.57 -28.48 -8.71
CA ILE A 187 -6.35 -28.05 -9.39
C ILE A 187 -5.13 -28.70 -8.75
N ALA A 188 -4.71 -28.22 -7.57
CA ALA A 188 -3.54 -28.75 -6.87
C ALA A 188 -3.58 -28.41 -5.37
N ARG A 189 -3.14 -29.37 -4.54
CA ARG A 189 -3.00 -29.15 -3.09
C ARG A 189 -1.96 -28.05 -2.82
N GLY A 190 -2.21 -27.24 -1.78
CA GLY A 190 -1.31 -26.16 -1.37
C GLY A 190 -1.56 -24.81 -2.05
N LEU A 191 -2.45 -24.72 -3.05
CA LEU A 191 -2.85 -23.45 -3.66
C LEU A 191 -3.66 -22.58 -2.68
N SER A 192 -3.46 -21.27 -2.72
CA SER A 192 -4.23 -20.31 -1.93
C SER A 192 -5.13 -19.47 -2.82
N ALA A 193 -6.37 -19.30 -2.40
CA ALA A 193 -7.30 -18.35 -2.98
C ALA A 193 -7.23 -17.03 -2.21
N GLY A 194 -7.24 -15.92 -2.94
CA GLY A 194 -7.28 -14.59 -2.35
C GLY A 194 -8.16 -13.67 -3.16
N ARG A 195 -9.09 -12.98 -2.49
CA ARG A 195 -10.11 -12.15 -3.15
C ARG A 195 -9.51 -11.13 -4.12
N VAL A 196 -8.46 -10.43 -3.69
CA VAL A 196 -7.76 -9.41 -4.51
C VAL A 196 -6.60 -10.03 -5.31
N GLN A 197 -5.89 -11.01 -4.74
CA GLN A 197 -4.74 -11.66 -5.37
C GLN A 197 -5.13 -12.37 -6.67
N SER A 198 -6.27 -13.08 -6.69
CA SER A 198 -6.74 -13.77 -7.89
C SER A 198 -7.08 -12.81 -9.03
N VAL A 199 -7.58 -11.60 -8.73
CA VAL A 199 -7.86 -10.57 -9.74
C VAL A 199 -6.55 -9.98 -10.29
N ALA A 200 -5.55 -9.75 -9.44
CA ALA A 200 -4.24 -9.30 -9.91
C ALA A 200 -3.56 -10.35 -10.82
N VAL A 201 -3.62 -11.64 -10.45
CA VAL A 201 -3.15 -12.73 -11.30
C VAL A 201 -3.92 -12.77 -12.62
N ARG A 202 -5.24 -12.55 -12.60
CA ARG A 202 -6.06 -12.47 -13.81
C ARG A 202 -5.56 -11.40 -14.78
N LEU A 203 -5.24 -10.19 -14.33
CA LEU A 203 -4.72 -9.12 -15.20
C LEU A 203 -3.43 -9.54 -15.91
N VAL A 204 -2.51 -10.21 -15.20
CA VAL A 204 -1.26 -10.72 -15.79
C VAL A 204 -1.55 -11.81 -16.81
N VAL A 205 -2.44 -12.74 -16.49
CA VAL A 205 -2.83 -13.84 -17.39
C VAL A 205 -3.54 -13.31 -18.64
N GLU A 206 -4.38 -12.29 -18.53
CA GLU A 206 -5.05 -11.66 -19.67
C GLU A 206 -4.02 -10.99 -20.60
N ARG A 207 -3.09 -10.21 -20.04
CA ARG A 207 -1.98 -9.63 -20.83
C ARG A 207 -1.11 -10.70 -21.50
N GLU A 208 -0.80 -11.78 -20.81
CA GLU A 208 -0.02 -12.88 -21.39
C GLU A 208 -0.76 -13.58 -22.54
N ARG A 209 -2.09 -13.70 -22.44
CA ARG A 209 -2.93 -14.23 -23.53
C ARG A 209 -2.98 -13.30 -24.72
N GLU A 210 -3.04 -11.98 -24.50
CA GLU A 210 -2.94 -10.97 -25.57
C GLU A 210 -1.60 -11.11 -26.31
N ILE A 211 -0.49 -11.18 -25.57
CA ILE A 211 0.86 -11.36 -26.13
C ILE A 211 0.95 -12.67 -26.93
N LYS A 212 0.43 -13.77 -26.39
CA LYS A 212 0.48 -15.08 -27.04
C LYS A 212 -0.39 -15.16 -28.31
N ALA A 213 -1.50 -14.43 -28.34
CA ALA A 213 -2.41 -14.38 -29.48
C ALA A 213 -1.99 -13.34 -30.53
N PHE A 214 -0.99 -12.51 -30.23
CA PHE A 214 -0.50 -11.47 -31.12
C PHE A 214 0.20 -12.09 -32.33
N VAL A 215 -0.28 -11.76 -33.53
CA VAL A 215 0.36 -12.11 -34.80
C VAL A 215 1.01 -10.83 -35.33
N PRO A 216 2.37 -10.71 -35.29
CA PRO A 216 3.05 -9.52 -35.77
C PRO A 216 2.82 -9.32 -37.29
N GLU A 217 2.59 -8.08 -37.68
CA GLU A 217 2.52 -7.68 -39.10
C GLU A 217 3.76 -6.86 -39.45
N GLU A 218 4.40 -7.22 -40.56
CA GLU A 218 5.53 -6.47 -41.10
C GLU A 218 5.05 -5.10 -41.61
N TYR A 219 5.80 -4.06 -41.25
CA TYR A 219 5.70 -2.75 -41.86
C TYR A 219 7.07 -2.08 -41.83
N TRP A 220 7.27 -1.14 -42.74
CA TRP A 220 8.53 -0.43 -42.90
C TRP A 220 8.35 1.06 -42.67
N GLU A 221 9.40 1.68 -42.19
CA GLU A 221 9.57 3.13 -42.11
C GLU A 221 10.77 3.51 -42.97
N VAL A 222 10.75 4.72 -43.53
CA VAL A 222 11.86 5.26 -44.33
C VAL A 222 12.27 6.59 -43.74
N ASP A 223 13.53 6.68 -43.33
CA ASP A 223 14.15 7.92 -42.87
C ASP A 223 15.10 8.47 -43.94
N ALA A 224 15.04 9.78 -44.17
CA ALA A 224 15.90 10.52 -45.08
C ALA A 224 16.87 11.42 -44.30
N SER A 225 18.17 11.22 -44.52
CA SER A 225 19.19 12.14 -44.00
C SER A 225 19.40 13.27 -44.98
N THR A 226 18.99 14.50 -44.62
CA THR A 226 19.13 15.68 -45.48
C THR A 226 20.08 16.71 -44.88
N THR A 227 20.46 17.71 -45.68
CA THR A 227 21.22 18.87 -45.22
C THR A 227 20.44 20.15 -45.55
N THR A 228 20.43 21.10 -44.62
CA THR A 228 19.87 22.43 -44.86
C THR A 228 20.76 23.22 -45.82
N PRO A 229 20.28 24.33 -46.40
CA PRO A 229 21.15 25.23 -47.18
C PRO A 229 22.37 25.76 -46.40
N GLY A 230 22.30 25.77 -45.06
CA GLY A 230 23.41 26.15 -44.18
C GLY A 230 24.41 25.01 -43.92
N GLY A 231 24.15 23.80 -44.41
CA GLY A 231 24.98 22.61 -44.20
C GLY A 231 24.62 21.81 -42.94
N ASP A 232 23.59 22.21 -42.19
CA ASP A 232 23.17 21.49 -40.99
C ASP A 232 22.47 20.17 -41.33
N ALA A 233 22.72 19.11 -40.57
CA ALA A 233 22.01 17.85 -40.74
C ALA A 233 20.55 17.97 -40.29
N LEU A 234 19.63 17.47 -41.12
CA LEU A 234 18.19 17.43 -40.86
C LEU A 234 17.65 16.03 -41.20
N PRO A 235 17.55 15.11 -40.22
CA PRO A 235 16.90 13.83 -40.42
C PRO A 235 15.38 14.01 -40.51
N LEU A 236 14.76 13.35 -41.47
CA LEU A 236 13.32 13.40 -41.74
C LEU A 236 12.78 11.97 -41.81
N GLN A 237 11.58 11.73 -41.28
CA GLN A 237 10.85 10.48 -41.49
C GLN A 237 9.78 10.69 -42.56
N VAL A 238 9.66 9.77 -43.51
CA VAL A 238 8.59 9.79 -44.51
C VAL A 238 7.28 9.44 -43.84
N THR A 239 6.32 10.37 -43.87
CA THR A 239 5.01 10.18 -43.22
C THR A 239 3.89 9.86 -44.20
N HIS A 240 3.98 10.35 -45.45
CA HIS A 240 2.92 10.24 -46.45
C HIS A 240 3.48 10.03 -47.87
N ASN A 241 2.69 9.39 -48.73
CA ASN A 241 2.87 9.37 -50.18
C ASN A 241 1.60 9.93 -50.84
N GLY A 242 1.69 11.17 -51.35
CA GLY A 242 0.49 11.97 -51.63
C GLY A 242 -0.30 12.22 -50.35
N ASP A 243 -1.62 12.01 -50.40
CA ASP A 243 -2.51 12.18 -49.23
C ASP A 243 -2.65 10.91 -48.36
N LYS A 244 -1.91 9.84 -48.65
CA LYS A 244 -2.02 8.55 -47.94
C LYS A 244 -0.88 8.35 -46.93
N PRO A 245 -1.15 7.82 -45.72
CA PRO A 245 -0.11 7.44 -44.78
C PRO A 245 0.90 6.48 -45.42
N PHE A 246 2.17 6.77 -45.26
CA PHE A 246 3.26 5.94 -45.75
C PHE A 246 3.50 4.78 -44.77
N ARG A 247 3.11 3.57 -45.16
CA ARG A 247 3.32 2.35 -44.38
C ARG A 247 3.47 1.11 -45.28
N PRO A 248 4.60 0.97 -46.00
CA PRO A 248 4.88 -0.22 -46.80
C PRO A 248 4.86 -1.49 -45.95
N VAL A 249 4.38 -2.60 -46.49
CA VAL A 249 4.23 -3.87 -45.74
C VAL A 249 5.31 -4.90 -46.08
N ASN A 250 6.23 -4.57 -46.99
CA ASN A 250 7.32 -5.43 -47.39
C ASN A 250 8.50 -4.64 -47.98
N ARG A 251 9.61 -5.35 -48.20
CA ARG A 251 10.85 -4.80 -48.78
C ARG A 251 10.63 -4.22 -50.19
N ASP A 252 9.87 -4.88 -51.05
CA ASP A 252 9.75 -4.48 -52.45
C ASP A 252 9.02 -3.13 -52.59
N GLU A 253 7.93 -2.95 -51.85
CA GLU A 253 7.21 -1.66 -51.74
C GLU A 253 8.12 -0.56 -51.17
N THR A 254 8.90 -0.89 -50.15
CA THR A 254 9.85 0.04 -49.52
C THR A 254 10.93 0.48 -50.50
N MET A 255 11.58 -0.46 -51.18
CA MET A 255 12.66 -0.15 -52.13
C MET A 255 12.14 0.59 -53.37
N ALA A 256 10.91 0.32 -53.80
CA ALA A 256 10.27 1.10 -54.85
C ALA A 256 10.06 2.56 -54.42
N ALA A 257 9.65 2.81 -53.18
CA ALA A 257 9.54 4.15 -52.63
C ALA A 257 10.91 4.83 -52.49
N VAL A 258 11.93 4.11 -52.00
CA VAL A 258 13.31 4.62 -51.90
C VAL A 258 13.85 5.05 -53.26
N ALA A 259 13.66 4.25 -54.31
CA ALA A 259 14.14 4.60 -55.66
C ALA A 259 13.49 5.88 -56.23
N LEU A 260 12.28 6.23 -55.77
CA LEU A 260 11.64 7.51 -56.09
C LEU A 260 12.24 8.64 -55.24
N LEU A 261 12.41 8.40 -53.95
CA LEU A 261 12.93 9.36 -52.97
C LEU A 261 14.40 9.76 -53.21
N GLU A 262 15.25 8.85 -53.71
CA GLU A 262 16.64 9.14 -54.10
C GLU A 262 16.73 10.12 -55.27
N LYS A 263 15.70 10.15 -56.12
CA LYS A 263 15.61 11.04 -57.29
C LYS A 263 14.79 12.29 -57.00
N ALA A 264 14.12 12.34 -55.86
CA ALA A 264 13.26 13.45 -55.48
C ALA A 264 14.08 14.67 -55.06
N SER A 265 13.53 15.85 -55.31
CA SER A 265 14.02 17.10 -54.72
C SER A 265 13.22 17.41 -53.46
N TYR A 266 13.92 17.65 -52.36
CA TYR A 266 13.31 17.95 -51.07
C TYR A 266 13.18 19.46 -50.90
N SER A 267 12.01 19.90 -50.44
CA SER A 267 11.77 21.30 -50.07
C SER A 267 10.93 21.35 -48.80
N VAL A 268 11.13 22.41 -48.01
CA VAL A 268 10.35 22.64 -46.81
C VAL A 268 8.99 23.19 -47.22
N LEU A 269 7.93 22.42 -47.00
CA LEU A 269 6.56 22.84 -47.29
C LEU A 269 6.01 23.77 -46.20
N GLU A 270 6.30 23.45 -44.95
CA GLU A 270 5.82 24.19 -43.79
C GLU A 270 6.87 24.14 -42.67
N ARG A 271 6.98 25.24 -41.92
CA ARG A 271 7.70 25.32 -40.67
C ARG A 271 6.80 25.99 -39.65
N GLU A 272 6.48 25.27 -38.59
CA GLU A 272 5.67 25.78 -37.51
C GLU A 272 6.49 25.83 -36.21
N ASP A 273 6.63 27.04 -35.65
CA ASP A 273 7.29 27.26 -34.38
C ASP A 273 6.23 27.61 -33.32
N LYS A 274 5.95 26.66 -32.41
CA LYS A 274 4.97 26.83 -31.32
C LYS A 274 5.65 26.71 -29.96
N PRO A 275 5.51 27.69 -29.05
CA PRO A 275 5.98 27.52 -27.67
C PRO A 275 5.15 26.44 -26.97
N THR A 276 5.82 25.53 -26.27
CA THR A 276 5.18 24.48 -25.48
C THR A 276 5.59 24.60 -24.02
N SER A 277 4.73 24.12 -23.12
CA SER A 277 4.99 24.13 -21.68
C SER A 277 4.67 22.78 -21.07
N SER A 278 5.49 22.33 -20.12
CA SER A 278 5.25 21.11 -19.35
C SER A 278 5.02 21.48 -17.88
N LYS A 279 3.95 20.93 -17.29
CA LYS A 279 3.63 21.15 -15.88
C LYS A 279 4.37 20.13 -14.99
N PRO A 280 4.79 20.52 -13.78
CA PRO A 280 5.33 19.55 -12.83
C PRO A 280 4.26 18.52 -12.43
N GLY A 281 4.70 17.31 -12.12
CA GLY A 281 3.82 16.28 -11.56
C GLY A 281 3.34 16.66 -10.15
N ALA A 282 2.20 16.07 -9.76
CA ALA A 282 1.69 16.21 -8.40
C ALA A 282 2.65 15.58 -7.35
N PRO A 283 2.56 15.99 -6.07
CA PRO A 283 3.25 15.33 -4.97
C PRO A 283 2.94 13.82 -4.92
N PHE A 284 3.87 13.05 -4.37
CA PHE A 284 3.73 11.60 -4.34
C PHE A 284 2.58 11.14 -3.43
N ILE A 285 1.73 10.28 -3.99
CA ILE A 285 0.92 9.31 -3.26
C ILE A 285 1.58 7.93 -3.28
N THR A 286 1.02 6.97 -2.53
CA THR A 286 1.59 5.61 -2.40
C THR A 286 1.87 4.95 -3.75
N SER A 287 0.92 5.02 -4.68
CA SER A 287 1.04 4.38 -6.00
C SER A 287 2.09 5.05 -6.88
N THR A 288 2.13 6.39 -6.92
CA THR A 288 3.09 7.16 -7.72
C THR A 288 4.51 7.06 -7.15
N LEU A 289 4.66 6.98 -5.82
CA LEU A 289 5.94 6.74 -5.17
C LEU A 289 6.50 5.37 -5.56
N GLN A 290 5.67 4.33 -5.51
CA GLN A 290 6.06 2.97 -5.89
C GLN A 290 6.46 2.89 -7.37
N GLN A 291 5.67 3.50 -8.27
CA GLN A 291 5.99 3.56 -9.69
C GLN A 291 7.30 4.30 -9.95
N ALA A 292 7.45 5.51 -9.41
CA ALA A 292 8.66 6.31 -9.61
C ALA A 292 9.91 5.62 -9.04
N ALA A 293 9.83 5.00 -7.85
CA ALA A 293 10.94 4.25 -7.28
C ALA A 293 11.30 3.00 -8.10
N SER A 294 10.32 2.33 -8.70
CA SER A 294 10.57 1.19 -9.59
C SER A 294 11.25 1.64 -10.88
N THR A 295 10.68 2.63 -11.57
CA THR A 295 11.18 3.09 -12.88
C THR A 295 12.51 3.81 -12.78
N ARG A 296 12.70 4.66 -11.76
CA ARG A 296 13.89 5.52 -11.65
C ARG A 296 15.01 4.91 -10.81
N LEU A 297 14.68 4.07 -9.82
CA LEU A 297 15.66 3.52 -8.86
C LEU A 297 15.76 1.99 -8.89
N GLY A 298 14.95 1.31 -9.72
CA GLY A 298 14.93 -0.16 -9.78
C GLY A 298 14.45 -0.84 -8.50
N PHE A 299 13.72 -0.13 -7.62
CA PHE A 299 13.25 -0.69 -6.36
C PHE A 299 11.91 -1.41 -6.54
N GLY A 300 11.87 -2.69 -6.17
CA GLY A 300 10.61 -3.41 -6.04
C GLY A 300 9.70 -2.81 -4.96
N VAL A 301 8.38 -2.89 -5.15
CA VAL A 301 7.37 -2.22 -4.29
C VAL A 301 7.54 -2.53 -2.79
N LYS A 302 7.91 -3.77 -2.44
CA LYS A 302 8.17 -4.18 -1.05
C LYS A 302 9.35 -3.42 -0.43
N LYS A 303 10.43 -3.25 -1.19
CA LYS A 303 11.62 -2.51 -0.75
C LYS A 303 11.28 -1.03 -0.56
N THR A 304 10.55 -0.43 -1.50
CA THR A 304 10.10 0.96 -1.42
C THR A 304 9.28 1.20 -0.16
N MET A 305 8.25 0.38 0.10
CA MET A 305 7.41 0.56 1.30
C MET A 305 8.15 0.30 2.61
N MET A 306 9.09 -0.66 2.64
CA MET A 306 9.93 -0.91 3.82
C MET A 306 10.81 0.30 4.16
N MET A 307 11.42 0.93 3.15
CA MET A 307 12.26 2.11 3.37
C MET A 307 11.41 3.33 3.73
N ALA A 308 10.27 3.53 3.05
CA ALA A 308 9.34 4.61 3.37
C ALA A 308 8.80 4.52 4.81
N GLN A 309 8.48 3.31 5.29
CA GLN A 309 8.12 3.08 6.70
C GLN A 309 9.23 3.57 7.64
N ARG A 310 10.49 3.21 7.37
CA ARG A 310 11.63 3.64 8.21
C ARG A 310 11.83 5.15 8.19
N LEU A 311 11.67 5.78 7.04
CA LEU A 311 11.75 7.24 6.90
C LEU A 311 10.64 7.94 7.69
N TYR A 312 9.40 7.43 7.61
CA TYR A 312 8.27 7.96 8.38
C TYR A 312 8.48 7.80 9.89
N GLU A 313 8.84 6.60 10.36
CA GLU A 313 9.07 6.33 11.79
C GLU A 313 10.26 7.12 12.38
N ALA A 314 11.23 7.49 11.53
CA ALA A 314 12.35 8.36 11.88
C ALA A 314 11.99 9.86 11.84
N GLY A 315 10.81 10.23 11.33
CA GLY A 315 10.34 11.61 11.22
C GLY A 315 10.90 12.37 10.00
N HIS A 316 11.28 11.68 8.92
CA HIS A 316 11.82 12.30 7.71
C HIS A 316 10.77 12.60 6.63
N ILE A 317 9.66 11.88 6.62
CA ILE A 317 8.57 12.05 5.65
C ILE A 317 7.21 11.95 6.34
N THR A 318 6.17 12.40 5.66
CA THR A 318 4.77 12.17 6.04
C THR A 318 4.37 10.71 5.81
N TYR A 319 3.20 10.32 6.30
CA TYR A 319 2.69 8.96 6.23
C TYR A 319 2.62 8.41 4.79
N MET A 320 3.35 7.33 4.55
CA MET A 320 3.58 6.76 3.22
C MET A 320 2.42 5.94 2.64
N ARG A 321 1.32 5.74 3.40
CA ARG A 321 0.10 5.06 2.93
C ARG A 321 -1.02 6.08 2.77
N THR A 322 -0.91 6.88 1.72
CA THR A 322 -1.84 7.95 1.35
C THR A 322 -2.24 7.85 -0.12
N ASP A 323 -3.46 8.30 -0.42
CA ASP A 323 -4.01 8.57 -1.76
C ASP A 323 -4.23 10.08 -2.00
N SER A 324 -3.90 10.93 -1.02
CA SER A 324 -4.02 12.38 -1.09
C SER A 324 -2.75 13.03 -1.59
N THR A 325 -2.89 13.90 -2.58
CA THR A 325 -1.84 14.81 -3.08
C THR A 325 -1.81 16.15 -2.35
N ASN A 326 -2.63 16.32 -1.31
CA ASN A 326 -2.71 17.56 -0.55
C ASN A 326 -1.38 17.85 0.18
N LEU A 327 -1.02 19.13 0.22
CA LEU A 327 0.09 19.65 1.02
C LEU A 327 -0.47 20.61 2.08
N SER A 328 0.09 20.57 3.29
CA SER A 328 -0.22 21.55 4.32
C SER A 328 0.33 22.92 3.95
N GLN A 329 -0.22 23.98 4.53
CA GLN A 329 0.28 25.34 4.33
C GLN A 329 1.74 25.49 4.79
N ASP A 330 2.12 24.81 5.88
CA ASP A 330 3.50 24.79 6.36
C ASP A 330 4.44 24.14 5.32
N ALA A 331 4.02 23.03 4.70
CA ALA A 331 4.80 22.36 3.66
C ALA A 331 4.94 23.23 2.40
N LEU A 332 3.87 23.91 1.99
CA LEU A 332 3.87 24.85 0.86
C LEU A 332 4.80 26.04 1.12
N SER A 333 4.73 26.62 2.32
CA SER A 333 5.58 27.74 2.71
C SER A 333 7.07 27.33 2.75
N MET A 334 7.36 26.15 3.31
CA MET A 334 8.72 25.60 3.39
C MET A 334 9.31 25.34 2.00
N VAL A 335 8.56 24.68 1.11
CA VAL A 335 9.06 24.38 -0.25
C VAL A 335 9.17 25.64 -1.10
N GLY A 336 8.24 26.59 -0.94
CA GLY A 336 8.30 27.89 -1.62
C GLY A 336 9.54 28.70 -1.23
N GLY A 337 9.85 28.77 0.08
CA GLY A 337 11.09 29.39 0.56
C GLY A 337 12.33 28.72 -0.02
N TYR A 338 12.39 27.38 0.04
CA TYR A 338 13.51 26.62 -0.52
C TYR A 338 13.73 26.89 -2.01
N ILE A 339 12.65 26.92 -2.81
CA ILE A 339 12.73 27.20 -4.25
C ILE A 339 13.22 28.63 -4.49
N GLY A 340 12.68 29.60 -3.75
CA GLY A 340 13.11 31.01 -3.81
C GLY A 340 14.60 31.19 -3.54
N ASP A 341 15.11 30.52 -2.50
CA ASP A 341 16.51 30.66 -2.06
C ASP A 341 17.51 29.92 -2.97
N ASN A 342 17.13 28.76 -3.51
CA ASN A 342 18.07 27.88 -4.22
C ASN A 342 17.98 27.95 -5.75
N PHE A 343 16.83 28.32 -6.30
CA PHE A 343 16.62 28.40 -7.75
C PHE A 343 16.26 29.82 -8.22
N GLY A 344 15.70 30.64 -7.32
CA GLY A 344 15.32 32.02 -7.60
C GLY A 344 13.87 32.18 -8.05
N LYS A 345 13.39 33.44 -8.05
CA LYS A 345 11.97 33.79 -8.21
C LYS A 345 11.31 33.24 -9.48
N LYS A 346 12.04 33.13 -10.59
CA LYS A 346 11.50 32.62 -11.87
C LYS A 346 11.08 31.14 -11.83
N TYR A 347 11.50 30.38 -10.83
CA TYR A 347 11.12 28.98 -10.63
C TYR A 347 10.09 28.80 -9.51
N LEU A 348 9.71 29.88 -8.81
CA LEU A 348 8.67 29.83 -7.80
C LEU A 348 7.32 29.84 -8.52
N PRO A 349 6.47 28.81 -8.33
CA PRO A 349 5.12 28.80 -8.89
C PRO A 349 4.31 29.96 -8.29
N GLU A 350 3.50 30.62 -9.12
CA GLU A 350 2.54 31.65 -8.68
C GLU A 350 1.43 31.09 -7.78
#